data_AF-A0A820YBH2-F1
#
_entry.id   AF-A0A820YBH2-F1
#
_cell.length_a   1.000
_cell.length_b   1.000
_cell.length_c   1.000
_cell.angle_alpha   90.00
_cell.angle_beta   90.00
_cell.angle_gamma   90.00
#
_symmetry.space_group_name_H-M   'P 1'
#
loop_
_entity.id
_entity.type
_entity.pdbx_description
1 polymer ?
#
loop_
_entity_poly.entity_id
_entity_poly.type
_entity_poly.pdbx_seq_one_letter_code
_entity_poly.pdbx_strand_id
1 'polypeptide(L)'
;GEVLHHKRVALHQSIIQQVTVQAISSTSTDCQQSGLSKINLQFCAGATSGGRDTCQGDSGDPLMAFVNNTWVLAGLTSSGVGCARPGYSGIYTRVSDYIPFIEANVSFTGNVGGEVPADHAWGWMLSLRKSGSHACGACLLTSEYDITVAHCVKSVVNPPTVSIFAGTNYLYDTTSVTVQQKTITKIIMHPNYNDTTVTNDIVILKFASLKITSSFKLAFICLPKQNQDPFQTNPNLVAIGWRTTSQYTYSSTSNSCQQSGTINSNLQFCAGVTTGGKDTCQGNSGSPLMTCVNNCWVLAGTTSVGIGCAQAGYPGRCLCFSIQVKNLIPLENNNEGQLSLCANTMNFHI
;
A
#
# COMPACT_ATOMS: atom_id res chain seq x y z
N GLY A 1 -25.39 62.96 3.67
CA GLY A 1 -25.75 61.54 3.75
C GLY A 1 -25.20 60.88 2.52
N GLU A 2 -24.28 59.94 2.69
CA GLU A 2 -23.90 58.98 1.66
C GLU A 2 -23.44 57.72 2.39
N VAL A 3 -24.27 56.69 2.30
CA VAL A 3 -24.05 55.38 2.93
C VAL A 3 -23.08 54.61 2.04
N LEU A 4 -21.87 54.36 2.52
CA LEU A 4 -20.90 53.48 1.88
C LEU A 4 -21.40 52.03 1.93
N HIS A 5 -22.03 51.57 0.84
CA HIS A 5 -22.26 50.16 0.61
C HIS A 5 -20.92 49.47 0.27
N HIS A 6 -20.36 48.73 1.23
CA HIS A 6 -19.33 47.72 0.96
C HIS A 6 -19.93 46.53 0.16
N LYS A 7 -20.04 46.71 -1.16
CA LYS A 7 -20.12 45.59 -2.10
C LYS A 7 -18.71 45.11 -2.44
N ARG A 8 -18.14 44.19 -1.65
CA ARG A 8 -17.13 43.27 -2.17
C ARG A 8 -17.86 42.07 -2.76
N VAL A 9 -18.22 42.21 -4.04
CA VAL A 9 -18.60 41.08 -4.88
C VAL A 9 -17.40 40.14 -4.96
N ALA A 10 -17.61 38.85 -4.73
CA ALA A 10 -16.60 37.82 -4.96
C ALA A 10 -16.14 37.92 -6.43
N LEU A 11 -14.94 38.43 -6.65
CA LEU A 11 -14.33 38.46 -7.98
C LEU A 11 -14.00 37.01 -8.34
N HIS A 12 -14.66 36.46 -9.37
CA HIS A 12 -14.27 35.18 -9.97
C HIS A 12 -12.79 35.23 -10.33
N GLN A 13 -11.97 34.48 -9.60
CA GLN A 13 -10.55 34.34 -9.87
C GLN A 13 -10.36 33.32 -10.99
N SER A 14 -9.54 33.64 -11.99
CA SER A 14 -9.20 32.69 -13.08
C SER A 14 -8.13 31.67 -12.67
N ILE A 15 -7.65 31.75 -11.43
CA ILE A 15 -6.59 30.91 -10.87
C ILE A 15 -7.09 30.36 -9.54
N ILE A 16 -6.86 29.06 -9.31
CA ILE A 16 -7.19 28.39 -8.05
C ILE A 16 -6.57 29.16 -6.88
N GLN A 17 -7.38 29.44 -5.87
CA GLN A 17 -6.96 30.08 -4.63
C GLN A 17 -6.96 29.07 -3.48
N GLN A 18 -6.18 29.36 -2.44
CA GLN A 18 -6.21 28.59 -1.19
C GLN A 18 -6.32 29.52 0.01
N VAL A 19 -6.99 29.05 1.05
CA VAL A 19 -7.12 29.76 2.33
C VAL A 19 -7.01 28.79 3.49
N THR A 20 -6.31 29.18 4.56
CA THR A 20 -6.23 28.39 5.79
C THR A 20 -7.29 28.86 6.79
N VAL A 21 -8.14 27.92 7.21
CA VAL A 21 -9.22 28.11 8.19
C VAL A 21 -9.01 27.24 9.42
N GLN A 22 -9.70 27.55 10.52
CA GLN A 22 -9.67 26.75 11.74
C GLN A 22 -11.00 26.02 11.94
N ALA A 23 -10.95 24.81 12.48
CA ALA A 23 -12.16 24.11 12.92
C ALA A 23 -12.80 24.87 14.09
N ILE A 24 -14.12 25.06 14.00
CA ILE A 24 -14.90 25.81 14.99
C ILE A 24 -15.84 24.83 15.69
N SER A 25 -15.90 24.93 17.02
CA SER A 25 -16.78 24.07 17.82
C SER A 25 -18.22 24.16 17.33
N SER A 26 -18.88 23.01 17.18
CA SER A 26 -20.29 22.95 16.79
C SER A 26 -21.20 23.68 17.77
N THR A 27 -20.81 23.80 19.05
CA THR A 27 -21.58 24.51 20.08
C THR A 27 -21.28 26.01 20.15
N SER A 28 -20.34 26.51 19.35
CA SER A 28 -20.03 27.95 19.31
C SER A 28 -21.17 28.75 18.69
N THR A 29 -21.32 29.99 19.15
CA THR A 29 -22.30 30.93 18.58
C THR A 29 -22.08 31.10 17.08
N ASP A 30 -20.82 31.23 16.64
CA ASP A 30 -20.46 31.43 15.24
C ASP A 30 -20.97 30.30 14.33
N CYS A 31 -20.84 29.06 14.80
CA CYS A 31 -21.29 27.89 14.05
C CYS A 31 -22.81 27.71 14.07
N GLN A 32 -23.44 27.93 15.23
CA GLN A 32 -24.90 27.81 15.38
C GLN A 32 -25.63 28.86 14.54
N GLN A 33 -25.16 30.11 14.55
CA GLN A 33 -25.79 31.19 13.78
C GLN A 33 -25.55 31.09 12.27
N SER A 34 -24.53 30.35 11.84
CA SER A 34 -24.35 29.97 10.43
C SER A 34 -25.36 28.94 9.93
N GLY A 35 -26.21 28.39 10.80
CA GLY A 35 -27.28 27.46 10.43
C GLY A 35 -26.87 25.99 10.44
N LEU A 36 -25.90 25.61 11.28
CA LEU A 36 -25.56 24.21 11.48
C LEU A 36 -26.79 23.45 12.01
N SER A 37 -27.27 22.48 11.24
CA SER A 37 -28.48 21.70 11.58
C SER A 37 -28.21 20.21 11.80
N LYS A 38 -27.16 19.65 11.19
CA LYS A 38 -26.80 18.22 11.29
C LYS A 38 -25.44 18.05 11.96
N ILE A 39 -25.39 18.18 13.28
CA ILE A 39 -24.14 18.16 14.06
C ILE A 39 -23.27 16.90 13.88
N ASN A 40 -23.91 15.77 13.52
CA ASN A 40 -23.26 14.48 13.28
C ASN A 40 -22.90 14.23 11.81
N LEU A 41 -23.16 15.17 10.90
CA LEU A 41 -22.85 15.02 9.46
C LEU A 41 -22.18 16.26 8.89
N GLN A 42 -22.09 17.33 9.70
CA GLN A 42 -21.56 18.62 9.33
C GLN A 42 -20.68 19.16 10.45
N PHE A 43 -19.76 20.04 10.10
CA PHE A 43 -18.95 20.79 11.05
C PHE A 43 -18.65 22.19 10.51
N CYS A 44 -18.21 23.07 11.39
CA CYS A 44 -17.88 24.44 11.04
C CYS A 44 -16.38 24.65 10.94
N ALA A 45 -15.96 25.47 9.98
CA ALA A 45 -14.59 25.97 9.92
C ALA A 45 -14.58 27.40 9.37
N GLY A 46 -13.61 28.20 9.79
CA GLY A 46 -13.48 29.59 9.37
C GLY A 46 -12.55 30.38 10.27
N ALA A 47 -12.66 31.70 10.21
CA ALA A 47 -12.07 32.61 11.19
C ALA A 47 -13.19 33.40 11.87
N THR A 48 -13.23 33.37 13.21
CA THR A 48 -14.26 34.07 14.01
C THR A 48 -14.27 35.59 13.76
N SER A 49 -13.10 36.17 13.48
CA SER A 49 -12.93 37.57 13.09
C SER A 49 -13.41 37.88 11.66
N GLY A 50 -13.83 36.89 10.88
CA GLY A 50 -14.10 37.02 9.45
C GLY A 50 -12.81 37.10 8.61
N GLY A 51 -12.98 37.45 7.33
CA GLY A 51 -11.89 37.64 6.36
C GLY A 51 -11.33 36.35 5.72
N ARG A 52 -11.64 35.17 6.27
CA ARG A 52 -11.22 33.86 5.74
C ARG A 52 -12.36 32.86 5.80
N ASP A 53 -12.82 32.43 4.64
CA ASP A 53 -13.88 31.44 4.46
C ASP A 53 -13.93 31.01 2.98
N THR A 54 -14.65 29.92 2.72
CA THR A 54 -15.17 29.59 1.39
C THR A 54 -16.31 30.53 0.99
N CYS A 55 -16.66 30.60 -0.28
CA CYS A 55 -17.69 31.49 -0.78
C CYS A 55 -18.61 30.84 -1.83
N GLN A 56 -19.53 31.65 -2.36
CA GLN A 56 -20.45 31.25 -3.40
C GLN A 56 -19.67 30.76 -4.63
N GLY A 57 -19.95 29.54 -5.05
CA GLY A 57 -19.24 28.87 -6.14
C GLY A 57 -18.29 27.75 -5.68
N ASP A 58 -17.89 27.76 -4.40
CA ASP A 58 -16.94 26.77 -3.85
C ASP A 58 -17.66 25.52 -3.29
N SER A 59 -18.98 25.39 -3.48
CA SER A 59 -19.74 24.24 -2.97
C SER A 59 -19.23 22.93 -3.56
N GLY A 60 -18.84 22.00 -2.69
CA GLY A 60 -18.18 20.74 -3.07
C GLY A 60 -16.66 20.78 -3.03
N ASP A 61 -16.04 21.95 -2.85
CA ASP A 61 -14.59 22.07 -2.79
C ASP A 61 -14.01 21.36 -1.55
N PRO A 62 -12.78 20.86 -1.65
CA PRO A 62 -12.17 20.07 -0.59
C PRO A 62 -11.64 20.95 0.55
N LEU A 63 -12.10 20.68 1.77
CA LEU A 63 -11.43 21.12 2.98
C LEU A 63 -10.43 20.04 3.43
N MET A 64 -9.15 20.34 3.26
CA MET A 64 -8.06 19.41 3.56
C MET A 64 -7.50 19.65 4.96
N ALA A 65 -7.18 18.58 5.70
CA ALA A 65 -6.46 18.61 6.96
C ALA A 65 -5.12 17.88 6.82
N PHE A 66 -4.07 18.39 7.47
CA PHE A 66 -2.77 17.72 7.50
C PHE A 66 -2.65 16.90 8.77
N VAL A 67 -2.68 15.57 8.65
CA VAL A 67 -2.67 14.61 9.76
C VAL A 67 -1.60 13.56 9.48
N ASN A 68 -0.73 13.26 10.46
CA ASN A 68 0.33 12.25 10.32
C ASN A 68 1.14 12.38 9.01
N ASN A 69 1.60 13.59 8.71
CA ASN A 69 2.37 13.92 7.51
C ASN A 69 1.64 13.72 6.15
N THR A 70 0.31 13.60 6.17
CA THR A 70 -0.51 13.36 4.98
C THR A 70 -1.69 14.33 4.91
N TRP A 71 -2.00 14.82 3.71
CA TRP A 71 -3.22 15.59 3.46
C TRP A 71 -4.41 14.66 3.32
N VAL A 72 -5.41 14.84 4.18
CA VAL A 72 -6.66 14.08 4.17
C VAL A 72 -7.84 14.99 3.87
N LEU A 73 -8.81 14.48 3.13
CA LEU A 73 -10.07 15.19 2.87
C LEU A 73 -10.93 15.14 4.13
N ALA A 74 -10.96 16.25 4.89
CA ALA A 74 -11.69 16.34 6.14
C ALA A 74 -13.16 16.72 5.92
N GLY A 75 -13.43 17.57 4.93
CA GLY A 75 -14.78 18.01 4.64
C GLY A 75 -14.98 18.48 3.21
N LEU A 76 -16.25 18.65 2.84
CA LEU A 76 -16.66 19.27 1.59
C LEU A 76 -17.38 20.58 1.91
N THR A 77 -17.00 21.67 1.25
CA THR A 77 -17.69 22.95 1.37
C THR A 77 -19.19 22.77 1.08
N SER A 78 -20.06 23.19 2.01
CA SER A 78 -21.50 22.95 1.90
C SER A 78 -22.31 24.24 1.89
N SER A 79 -22.37 24.94 3.01
CA SER A 79 -23.23 26.12 3.17
C SER A 79 -22.61 27.14 4.13
N GLY A 80 -23.23 28.32 4.25
CA GLY A 80 -22.79 29.39 5.13
C GLY A 80 -23.64 30.65 4.94
N VAL A 81 -23.46 31.64 5.82
CA VAL A 81 -24.19 32.91 5.76
C VAL A 81 -23.27 34.03 5.28
N GLY A 82 -23.37 34.34 3.99
CA GLY A 82 -22.40 35.22 3.32
C GLY A 82 -21.02 34.56 3.25
N CYS A 83 -20.00 35.34 2.89
CA CYS A 83 -18.62 34.85 2.80
C CYS A 83 -17.74 35.62 3.78
N ALA A 84 -16.97 34.89 4.58
CA ALA A 84 -15.92 35.46 5.42
C ALA A 84 -16.42 36.58 6.36
N ARG A 85 -17.66 36.45 6.85
CA ARG A 85 -18.26 37.44 7.75
C ARG A 85 -17.78 37.21 9.18
N PRO A 86 -17.44 38.27 9.92
CA PRO A 86 -17.18 38.15 11.35
C PRO A 86 -18.38 37.50 12.06
N GLY A 87 -18.10 36.53 12.93
CA GLY A 87 -19.11 35.76 13.63
C GLY A 87 -19.79 34.66 12.80
N TYR A 88 -19.54 34.52 11.50
CA TYR A 88 -20.15 33.43 10.73
C TYR A 88 -19.08 32.52 10.16
N SER A 89 -19.16 31.23 10.49
CA SER A 89 -18.30 30.19 9.91
C SER A 89 -18.91 29.52 8.69
N GLY A 90 -18.09 29.02 7.79
CA GLY A 90 -18.52 28.08 6.76
C GLY A 90 -18.91 26.73 7.38
N ILE A 91 -19.90 26.07 6.78
CA ILE A 91 -20.38 24.74 7.13
C ILE A 91 -19.90 23.75 6.08
N TYR A 92 -19.31 22.66 6.55
CA TYR A 92 -18.71 21.62 5.76
C TYR A 92 -19.40 20.29 6.06
N THR A 93 -19.61 19.46 5.04
CA THR A 93 -19.98 18.06 5.21
C THR A 93 -18.82 17.32 5.86
N ARG A 94 -19.08 16.52 6.91
CA ARG A 94 -18.05 15.71 7.56
C ARG A 94 -17.81 14.43 6.77
N VAL A 95 -16.72 14.38 6.01
CA VAL A 95 -16.42 13.23 5.14
C VAL A 95 -16.27 11.92 5.92
N SER A 96 -15.73 11.97 7.15
CA SER A 96 -15.57 10.76 7.98
C SER A 96 -16.88 10.02 8.27
N ASP A 97 -18.02 10.73 8.37
CA ASP A 97 -19.32 10.12 8.63
C ASP A 97 -19.93 9.46 7.39
N TYR A 98 -19.41 9.77 6.20
CA TYR A 98 -19.86 9.20 4.93
C TYR A 98 -18.96 8.08 4.41
N ILE A 99 -17.90 7.71 5.13
CA ILE A 99 -17.00 6.62 4.73
C ILE A 99 -17.76 5.33 4.37
N PRO A 100 -18.75 4.84 5.16
CA PRO A 100 -19.50 3.64 4.78
C PRO A 100 -20.26 3.78 3.45
N PHE A 101 -20.83 4.95 3.18
CA PHE A 101 -21.50 5.24 1.91
C PHE A 101 -20.50 5.28 0.75
N ILE A 102 -19.34 5.92 0.96
CA ILE A 102 -18.29 6.03 -0.06
C ILE A 102 -17.74 4.64 -0.36
N GLU A 103 -17.42 3.83 0.65
CA GLU A 103 -16.93 2.45 0.48
C GLU A 103 -17.94 1.53 -0.21
N ALA A 104 -19.23 1.75 0.01
CA ALA A 104 -20.28 0.98 -0.67
C ALA A 104 -20.47 1.35 -2.15
N ASN A 105 -20.12 2.58 -2.56
CA ASN A 105 -20.44 3.12 -3.89
C ASN A 105 -19.20 3.42 -4.75
N VAL A 106 -18.02 3.46 -4.13
CA VAL A 106 -16.74 3.62 -4.79
C VAL A 106 -15.98 2.32 -4.66
N SER A 107 -15.72 1.68 -5.80
CA SER A 107 -14.75 0.58 -5.84
C SER A 107 -13.36 1.13 -5.59
N PHE A 108 -12.98 1.24 -4.32
CA PHE A 108 -11.59 1.41 -3.96
C PHE A 108 -10.85 0.17 -4.44
N THR A 109 -10.17 0.28 -5.57
CA THR A 109 -9.20 -0.73 -6.03
C THR A 109 -7.99 -0.67 -5.09
N GLY A 110 -8.18 -1.14 -3.85
CA GLY A 110 -7.19 -1.02 -2.78
C GLY A 110 -7.62 -1.56 -1.42
N ASN A 111 -8.92 -1.66 -1.12
CA ASN A 111 -9.37 -2.17 0.18
C ASN A 111 -10.27 -3.38 0.01
N VAL A 112 -9.66 -4.54 -0.24
CA VAL A 112 -10.32 -5.80 0.07
C VAL A 112 -9.75 -6.22 1.42
N GLY A 113 -10.29 -5.70 2.52
CA GLY A 113 -10.08 -6.20 3.89
C GLY A 113 -8.66 -6.24 4.48
N GLY A 114 -7.67 -5.51 3.97
CA GLY A 114 -6.33 -5.37 4.56
C GLY A 114 -6.21 -4.25 5.60
N GLU A 115 -5.27 -4.35 6.55
CA GLU A 115 -4.88 -3.22 7.40
C GLU A 115 -3.84 -2.36 6.67
N VAL A 116 -3.97 -1.03 6.73
CA VAL A 116 -2.90 -0.12 6.25
C VAL A 116 -1.75 -0.19 7.25
N PRO A 117 -0.57 -0.68 6.87
CA PRO A 117 0.56 -0.75 7.78
C PRO A 117 1.04 0.66 8.16
N ALA A 118 1.74 0.77 9.29
CA ALA A 118 2.45 1.98 9.63
C ALA A 118 3.39 2.40 8.49
N ASP A 119 3.68 3.70 8.41
CA ASP A 119 4.55 4.22 7.35
C ASP A 119 5.89 3.48 7.34
N HIS A 120 6.25 2.96 6.17
CA HIS A 120 7.45 2.15 5.94
C HIS A 120 7.63 0.91 6.84
N ALA A 121 6.54 0.32 7.39
CA ALA A 121 6.64 -0.89 8.22
C ALA A 121 7.30 -2.09 7.51
N TRP A 122 7.25 -2.12 6.17
CA TRP A 122 7.73 -3.22 5.33
C TRP A 122 8.82 -2.76 4.37
N GLY A 123 9.98 -2.38 4.90
CA GLY A 123 11.10 -1.82 4.12
C GLY A 123 11.71 -2.74 3.05
N TRP A 124 11.31 -4.02 3.00
CA TRP A 124 11.69 -4.97 1.94
C TRP A 124 10.67 -5.06 0.79
N MET A 125 9.53 -4.38 0.87
CA MET A 125 8.53 -4.39 -0.20
C MET A 125 9.01 -3.57 -1.39
N LEU A 126 8.93 -4.16 -2.58
CA LEU A 126 9.30 -3.51 -3.84
C LEU A 126 8.16 -3.58 -4.85
N SER A 127 7.99 -2.52 -5.63
CA SER A 127 7.09 -2.50 -6.79
C SER A 127 7.89 -2.76 -8.06
N LEU A 128 7.69 -3.92 -8.68
CA LEU A 128 8.19 -4.20 -10.02
C LEU A 128 7.27 -3.55 -11.05
N ARG A 129 7.80 -2.61 -11.82
CA ARG A 129 7.05 -1.86 -12.83
C ARG A 129 7.47 -2.22 -14.24
N LYS A 130 6.48 -2.42 -15.11
CA LYS A 130 6.65 -2.58 -16.56
C LYS A 130 6.14 -1.34 -17.27
N SER A 131 6.98 -0.72 -18.09
CA SER A 131 6.63 0.51 -18.83
C SER A 131 6.08 1.61 -17.91
N GLY A 132 6.64 1.74 -16.70
CA GLY A 132 6.23 2.74 -15.70
C GLY A 132 5.03 2.33 -14.82
N SER A 133 4.28 1.30 -15.20
CA SER A 133 3.10 0.82 -14.47
C SER A 133 3.45 -0.36 -13.56
N HIS A 134 2.87 -0.38 -12.35
CA HIS A 134 3.02 -1.53 -11.45
C HIS A 134 2.51 -2.81 -12.11
N ALA A 135 3.35 -3.84 -12.12
CA ALA A 135 3.03 -5.14 -12.67
C ALA A 135 2.98 -6.22 -11.58
N CYS A 136 3.96 -6.20 -10.67
CA CYS A 136 4.16 -7.24 -9.68
C CYS A 136 4.80 -6.68 -8.40
N GLY A 137 4.66 -7.41 -7.30
CA GLY A 137 5.50 -7.21 -6.13
C GLY A 137 6.89 -7.84 -6.32
N ALA A 138 7.83 -7.44 -5.49
CA ALA A 138 9.10 -8.13 -5.29
C ALA A 138 9.55 -7.91 -3.83
N CYS A 139 10.53 -8.70 -3.40
CA CYS A 139 11.06 -8.64 -2.04
C CYS A 139 12.56 -8.39 -2.03
N LEU A 140 13.01 -7.42 -1.24
CA LEU A 140 14.41 -7.00 -1.18
C LEU A 140 15.26 -7.99 -0.35
N LEU A 141 16.27 -8.59 -0.99
CA LEU A 141 17.21 -9.52 -0.35
C LEU A 141 18.50 -8.84 0.08
N THR A 142 19.01 -7.93 -0.74
CA THR A 142 20.22 -7.13 -0.50
C THR A 142 20.04 -5.76 -1.14
N SER A 143 21.04 -4.87 -1.05
CA SER A 143 21.00 -3.58 -1.75
C SER A 143 20.97 -3.68 -3.28
N GLU A 144 21.26 -4.84 -3.87
CA GLU A 144 21.38 -5.03 -5.33
C GLU A 144 20.51 -6.15 -5.90
N TYR A 145 19.87 -6.93 -5.05
CA TYR A 145 19.14 -8.13 -5.44
C TYR A 145 17.76 -8.18 -4.79
N ASP A 146 16.76 -8.53 -5.60
CA ASP A 146 15.43 -8.89 -5.14
C ASP A 146 15.10 -10.35 -5.48
N ILE A 147 13.92 -10.74 -5.03
CA ILE A 147 13.27 -11.97 -5.44
C ILE A 147 11.81 -11.67 -5.82
N THR A 148 11.36 -12.26 -6.92
CA THR A 148 9.99 -12.17 -7.40
C THR A 148 9.65 -13.45 -8.19
N VAL A 149 8.58 -13.44 -8.98
CA VAL A 149 8.12 -14.60 -9.76
C VAL A 149 8.45 -14.48 -11.24
N ALA A 150 8.77 -15.61 -11.86
CA ALA A 150 9.30 -15.68 -13.23
C ALA A 150 8.30 -15.19 -14.28
N HIS A 151 7.01 -15.50 -14.12
CA HIS A 151 5.98 -15.06 -15.06
C HIS A 151 5.84 -13.52 -15.09
N CYS A 152 6.27 -12.83 -14.03
CA CYS A 152 6.32 -11.36 -14.02
C CYS A 152 7.36 -10.80 -14.97
N VAL A 153 8.33 -11.57 -15.47
CA VAL A 153 9.38 -11.07 -16.38
C VAL A 153 9.61 -11.94 -17.61
N LYS A 154 8.91 -13.07 -17.76
CA LYS A 154 9.08 -14.04 -18.86
C LYS A 154 9.05 -13.45 -20.28
N SER A 155 8.25 -12.40 -20.51
CA SER A 155 8.06 -11.78 -21.84
C SER A 155 8.91 -10.53 -22.05
N VAL A 156 9.83 -10.24 -21.13
CA VAL A 156 10.66 -9.03 -21.19
C VAL A 156 11.88 -9.32 -22.07
N VAL A 157 11.79 -8.87 -23.33
CA VAL A 157 12.86 -9.05 -24.33
C VAL A 157 13.97 -8.00 -24.14
N ASN A 158 13.68 -6.87 -23.47
CA ASN A 158 14.62 -5.78 -23.26
C ASN A 158 14.46 -5.17 -21.84
N PRO A 159 15.53 -5.09 -21.02
CA PRO A 159 15.49 -4.56 -19.65
C PRO A 159 15.06 -3.09 -19.44
N PRO A 160 15.14 -2.11 -20.38
CA PRO A 160 14.72 -0.74 -20.07
C PRO A 160 13.21 -0.61 -19.83
N THR A 161 12.43 -1.66 -20.11
CA THR A 161 10.99 -1.68 -19.81
C THR A 161 10.68 -2.07 -18.37
N VAL A 162 11.64 -2.56 -17.59
CA VAL A 162 11.43 -3.05 -16.22
C VAL A 162 12.27 -2.28 -15.21
N SER A 163 11.64 -1.86 -14.13
CA SER A 163 12.30 -1.18 -13.01
C SER A 163 11.70 -1.59 -11.69
N ILE A 164 12.48 -1.47 -10.62
CA ILE A 164 12.02 -1.64 -9.25
C ILE A 164 11.89 -0.27 -8.59
N PHE A 165 10.84 -0.12 -7.80
CA PHE A 165 10.59 1.04 -6.94
C PHE A 165 10.61 0.57 -5.49
N ALA A 166 11.42 1.23 -4.68
CA ALA A 166 11.61 0.96 -3.26
C ALA A 166 11.32 2.22 -2.43
N GLY A 167 10.94 2.06 -1.16
CA GLY A 167 10.88 3.17 -0.19
C GLY A 167 9.59 4.00 -0.22
N THR A 168 8.47 3.42 -0.62
CA THR A 168 7.15 4.08 -0.51
C THR A 168 6.05 3.09 -0.16
N ASN A 169 5.09 3.56 0.63
CA ASN A 169 3.84 2.85 0.89
C ASN A 169 2.80 3.08 -0.22
N TYR A 170 2.99 4.08 -1.07
CA TYR A 170 2.01 4.50 -2.07
C TYR A 170 2.41 4.04 -3.48
N LEU A 171 1.54 3.27 -4.13
CA LEU A 171 1.83 2.64 -5.42
C LEU A 171 2.25 3.63 -6.51
N TYR A 172 1.67 4.82 -6.50
CA TYR A 172 1.85 5.85 -7.52
C TYR A 172 2.82 6.96 -7.10
N ASP A 173 3.39 6.88 -5.91
CA ASP A 173 4.41 7.81 -5.48
C ASP A 173 5.73 7.51 -6.22
N THR A 174 6.22 8.53 -6.91
CA THR A 174 7.47 8.51 -7.67
C THR A 174 8.36 9.70 -7.34
N THR A 175 7.93 10.58 -6.44
CA THR A 175 8.53 11.90 -6.22
C THR A 175 9.02 12.08 -4.79
N SER A 176 8.54 11.29 -3.83
CA SER A 176 9.02 11.33 -2.45
C SER A 176 10.53 11.07 -2.38
N VAL A 177 11.20 11.77 -1.47
CA VAL A 177 12.65 11.66 -1.26
C VAL A 177 13.10 10.27 -0.80
N THR A 178 12.17 9.47 -0.27
CA THR A 178 12.39 8.08 0.14
C THR A 178 12.36 7.10 -1.04
N VAL A 179 11.75 7.50 -2.16
CA VAL A 179 11.57 6.64 -3.34
C VAL A 179 12.89 6.50 -4.09
N GLN A 180 13.26 5.24 -4.36
CA GLN A 180 14.36 4.90 -5.24
C GLN A 180 13.86 4.05 -6.40
N GLN A 181 14.03 4.53 -7.62
CA GLN A 181 13.82 3.77 -8.84
C GLN A 181 15.16 3.22 -9.33
N LYS A 182 15.21 1.90 -9.61
CA LYS A 182 16.39 1.26 -10.22
C LYS A 182 16.00 0.45 -11.44
N THR A 183 16.84 0.52 -12.47
CA THR A 183 16.72 -0.33 -13.66
C THR A 183 17.30 -1.70 -13.39
N ILE A 184 16.71 -2.71 -14.02
CA ILE A 184 17.22 -4.08 -13.93
C ILE A 184 18.47 -4.22 -14.81
N THR A 185 19.52 -4.78 -14.23
CA THR A 185 20.81 -5.05 -14.89
C THR A 185 20.98 -6.53 -15.26
N LYS A 186 20.32 -7.44 -14.54
CA LYS A 186 20.33 -8.87 -14.83
C LYS A 186 19.03 -9.53 -14.38
N ILE A 187 18.51 -10.43 -15.20
CA ILE A 187 17.38 -11.31 -14.88
C ILE A 187 17.93 -12.72 -14.75
N ILE A 188 17.78 -13.34 -13.59
CA ILE A 188 18.28 -14.69 -13.29
C ILE A 188 17.07 -15.61 -13.13
N MET A 189 16.61 -16.15 -14.26
CA MET A 189 15.49 -17.10 -14.31
C MET A 189 15.90 -18.44 -13.73
N HIS A 190 14.99 -19.12 -13.02
CA HIS A 190 15.24 -20.51 -12.63
C HIS A 190 15.39 -21.39 -13.88
N PRO A 191 16.44 -22.23 -13.97
CA PRO A 191 16.73 -23.02 -15.18
C PRO A 191 15.61 -23.99 -15.56
N ASN A 192 14.83 -24.42 -14.57
CA ASN A 192 13.70 -25.35 -14.75
C ASN A 192 12.33 -24.64 -14.70
N TYR A 193 12.27 -23.31 -14.89
CA TYR A 193 10.98 -22.61 -14.98
C TYR A 193 10.17 -23.14 -16.16
N ASN A 194 8.90 -23.46 -15.91
CA ASN A 194 7.97 -23.91 -16.94
C ASN A 194 6.71 -23.05 -16.89
N ASP A 195 6.44 -22.33 -17.98
CA ASP A 195 5.33 -21.39 -18.07
C ASP A 195 3.96 -22.08 -18.14
N THR A 196 3.90 -23.30 -18.68
CA THR A 196 2.66 -24.07 -18.81
C THR A 196 2.19 -24.59 -17.45
N THR A 197 3.11 -25.13 -16.65
CA THR A 197 2.79 -25.70 -15.32
C THR A 197 2.96 -24.70 -14.19
N VAL A 198 3.55 -23.53 -14.45
CA VAL A 198 3.93 -22.50 -13.47
C VAL A 198 4.79 -23.09 -12.34
N THR A 199 5.66 -24.05 -12.69
CA THR A 199 6.60 -24.68 -11.74
C THR A 199 7.94 -23.96 -11.77
N ASN A 200 8.58 -23.86 -10.60
CA ASN A 200 9.78 -23.03 -10.41
C ASN A 200 9.56 -21.59 -10.90
N ASP A 201 8.40 -21.00 -10.57
CA ASP A 201 7.99 -19.65 -10.96
C ASP A 201 8.72 -18.58 -10.13
N ILE A 202 10.04 -18.64 -10.13
CA ILE A 202 10.92 -17.85 -9.27
C ILE A 202 12.02 -17.22 -10.13
N VAL A 203 12.32 -15.95 -9.84
CA VAL A 203 13.35 -15.19 -10.53
C VAL A 203 14.03 -14.25 -9.54
N ILE A 204 15.34 -14.07 -9.71
CA ILE A 204 16.12 -13.06 -9.02
C ILE A 204 16.44 -11.95 -10.01
N LEU A 205 16.18 -10.70 -9.63
CA LEU A 205 16.57 -9.54 -10.42
C LEU A 205 17.76 -8.85 -9.74
N LYS A 206 18.79 -8.56 -10.52
CA LYS A 206 19.88 -7.67 -10.12
C LYS A 206 19.60 -6.28 -10.65
N PHE A 207 19.77 -5.26 -9.82
CA PHE A 207 19.62 -3.86 -10.19
C PHE A 207 20.77 -3.02 -9.65
N ALA A 208 20.87 -1.77 -10.11
CA ALA A 208 21.85 -0.84 -9.58
C ALA A 208 21.63 -0.61 -8.07
N SER A 209 22.70 -0.64 -7.28
CA SER A 209 22.64 -0.63 -5.81
C SER A 209 21.74 0.48 -5.25
N LEU A 210 20.86 0.09 -4.33
CA LEU A 210 20.01 0.97 -3.52
C LEU A 210 20.83 1.63 -2.42
N LYS A 211 20.49 2.88 -2.11
CA LYS A 211 21.03 3.57 -0.93
C LYS A 211 20.29 3.06 0.30
N ILE A 212 21.02 2.41 1.20
CA ILE A 212 20.48 1.87 2.46
C ILE A 212 20.89 2.80 3.58
N THR A 213 20.02 3.75 3.93
CA THR A 213 20.20 4.65 5.07
C THR A 213 18.90 4.73 5.85
N SER A 214 18.96 5.22 7.10
CA SER A 214 17.78 5.41 7.96
C SER A 214 16.72 6.32 7.33
N SER A 215 17.10 7.22 6.42
CA SER A 215 16.18 8.11 5.70
C SER A 215 15.38 7.41 4.60
N PHE A 216 15.89 6.33 4.00
CA PHE A 216 15.15 5.59 2.95
C PHE A 216 14.24 4.49 3.52
N LYS A 217 14.35 4.20 4.81
CA LYS A 217 13.48 3.24 5.55
C LYS A 217 13.39 1.87 4.87
N LEU A 218 14.49 1.44 4.24
CA LEU A 218 14.62 0.13 3.61
C LEU A 218 15.17 -0.90 4.59
N ALA A 219 14.75 -2.16 4.42
CA ALA A 219 15.20 -3.30 5.19
C ALA A 219 15.24 -4.55 4.31
N PHE A 220 15.94 -5.59 4.77
CA PHE A 220 16.06 -6.86 4.03
C PHE A 220 15.26 -7.96 4.73
N ILE A 221 14.51 -8.76 3.97
CA ILE A 221 13.80 -9.91 4.53
C ILE A 221 14.79 -11.04 4.85
N CYS A 222 14.52 -11.85 5.89
CA CYS A 222 15.27 -13.10 6.10
C CYS A 222 14.78 -14.19 5.13
N LEU A 223 15.71 -14.97 4.61
CA LEU A 223 15.39 -16.21 3.89
C LEU A 223 15.28 -17.39 4.88
N PRO A 224 14.39 -18.35 4.62
CA PRO A 224 14.28 -19.54 5.45
C PRO A 224 15.51 -20.43 5.27
N LYS A 225 15.81 -21.25 6.29
CA LYS A 225 16.81 -22.30 6.16
C LYS A 225 16.35 -23.33 5.12
N GLN A 226 17.30 -23.94 4.43
CA GLN A 226 16.99 -24.92 3.39
C GLN A 226 16.19 -26.08 3.98
N ASN A 227 15.11 -26.47 3.28
CA ASN A 227 14.18 -27.53 3.66
C ASN A 227 13.51 -27.32 5.04
N GLN A 228 13.48 -26.08 5.52
CA GLN A 228 12.78 -25.71 6.75
C GLN A 228 11.73 -24.66 6.43
N ASP A 229 10.48 -25.10 6.39
CA ASP A 229 9.34 -24.23 6.21
C ASP A 229 9.13 -23.36 7.46
N PRO A 230 9.25 -22.03 7.37
CA PRO A 230 9.12 -21.18 8.55
C PRO A 230 7.68 -21.21 9.12
N PHE A 231 6.70 -21.54 8.27
CA PHE A 231 5.30 -21.68 8.66
C PHE A 231 4.97 -22.95 9.45
N GLN A 232 5.88 -23.93 9.52
CA GLN A 232 5.75 -25.04 10.48
C GLN A 232 5.98 -24.56 11.92
N THR A 233 6.78 -23.51 12.11
CA THR A 233 7.01 -22.91 13.43
C THR A 233 5.93 -21.89 13.78
N ASN A 234 5.48 -21.10 12.80
CA ASN A 234 4.38 -20.16 12.96
C ASN A 234 3.45 -20.21 11.74
N PRO A 235 2.25 -20.83 11.84
CA PRO A 235 1.36 -21.02 10.70
C PRO A 235 0.66 -19.73 10.23
N ASN A 236 0.79 -18.64 11.00
CA ASN A 236 0.26 -17.34 10.60
C ASN A 236 1.20 -16.69 9.60
N LEU A 237 0.62 -16.28 8.47
CA LEU A 237 1.31 -15.67 7.36
C LEU A 237 0.79 -14.24 7.16
N VAL A 238 1.71 -13.32 6.92
CA VAL A 238 1.42 -11.95 6.51
C VAL A 238 1.78 -11.81 5.05
N ALA A 239 0.79 -11.54 4.21
CA ALA A 239 1.06 -11.06 2.87
C ALA A 239 1.01 -9.53 2.89
N ILE A 240 1.88 -8.92 2.11
CA ILE A 240 1.88 -7.47 1.88
C ILE A 240 1.81 -7.20 0.39
N GLY A 241 1.39 -6.00 -0.01
CA GLY A 241 1.26 -5.62 -1.41
C GLY A 241 0.15 -4.59 -1.60
N TRP A 242 0.20 -3.89 -2.73
CA TRP A 242 -0.74 -2.81 -3.03
C TRP A 242 -2.13 -3.30 -3.47
N ARG A 243 -2.33 -4.61 -3.57
CA ARG A 243 -3.63 -5.22 -3.90
C ARG A 243 -3.95 -6.37 -2.93
N THR A 244 -3.37 -6.37 -1.74
CA THR A 244 -3.41 -7.47 -0.78
C THR A 244 -4.56 -7.31 0.21
N THR A 245 -5.16 -8.44 0.58
CA THR A 245 -6.18 -8.52 1.64
C THR A 245 -5.54 -9.05 2.93
N SER A 246 -6.12 -8.84 4.13
CA SER A 246 -5.44 -9.06 5.44
C SER A 246 -4.85 -10.46 5.71
N GLN A 247 -4.21 -10.61 6.89
CA GLN A 247 -3.54 -11.82 7.41
C GLN A 247 -4.12 -13.16 6.94
N TYR A 248 -3.20 -14.06 6.58
CA TYR A 248 -3.46 -15.37 6.00
C TYR A 248 -3.09 -16.47 7.00
N THR A 249 -3.76 -17.60 6.90
CA THR A 249 -3.32 -18.83 7.54
C THR A 249 -2.87 -19.80 6.45
N TYR A 250 -1.77 -20.50 6.69
CA TYR A 250 -1.35 -21.62 5.85
C TYR A 250 -2.41 -22.73 5.82
N SER A 251 -2.72 -23.27 4.64
CA SER A 251 -3.58 -24.44 4.49
C SER A 251 -3.00 -25.40 3.43
N SER A 252 -2.35 -26.48 3.86
CA SER A 252 -1.81 -27.51 2.96
C SER A 252 -2.78 -28.63 2.61
N THR A 253 -3.89 -28.77 3.34
CA THR A 253 -4.71 -29.99 3.33
C THR A 253 -6.19 -29.74 3.03
N SER A 254 -6.58 -28.53 2.67
CA SER A 254 -7.99 -28.27 2.37
C SER A 254 -8.33 -28.70 0.94
N ASN A 255 -9.43 -29.43 0.76
CA ASN A 255 -9.99 -29.74 -0.58
C ASN A 255 -10.13 -28.48 -1.46
N SER A 256 -10.30 -27.31 -0.85
CA SER A 256 -10.31 -25.99 -1.50
C SER A 256 -9.00 -25.61 -2.18
N CYS A 257 -7.84 -26.06 -1.68
CA CYS A 257 -6.55 -25.81 -2.31
C CYS A 257 -6.45 -26.55 -3.66
N GLN A 258 -6.98 -27.77 -3.75
CA GLN A 258 -7.09 -28.50 -5.03
C GLN A 258 -8.13 -27.89 -5.99
N GLN A 259 -9.17 -27.24 -5.47
CA GLN A 259 -10.14 -26.49 -6.30
C GLN A 259 -9.50 -25.28 -7.01
N SER A 260 -8.37 -24.79 -6.50
CA SER A 260 -7.60 -23.68 -7.10
C SER A 260 -6.55 -24.16 -8.11
N GLY A 261 -6.57 -25.47 -8.46
CA GLY A 261 -5.72 -26.11 -9.47
C GLY A 261 -4.77 -27.17 -8.89
N THR A 262 -4.11 -27.92 -9.76
CA THR A 262 -3.09 -28.92 -9.37
C THR A 262 -1.87 -28.21 -8.77
N ILE A 263 -1.52 -28.57 -7.54
CA ILE A 263 -0.41 -27.98 -6.80
C ILE A 263 0.69 -29.02 -6.65
N ASN A 264 1.93 -28.62 -6.92
CA ASN A 264 3.09 -29.41 -6.54
C ASN A 264 3.41 -29.09 -5.08
N SER A 265 3.01 -29.96 -4.15
CA SER A 265 3.20 -29.77 -2.71
C SER A 265 4.68 -29.65 -2.28
N ASN A 266 5.61 -30.02 -3.16
CA ASN A 266 7.05 -29.85 -2.92
C ASN A 266 7.56 -28.47 -3.36
N LEU A 267 6.77 -27.66 -4.09
CA LEU A 267 7.22 -26.36 -4.63
C LEU A 267 6.23 -25.22 -4.38
N GLN A 268 5.01 -25.53 -3.94
CA GLN A 268 3.90 -24.61 -3.83
C GLN A 268 3.03 -24.97 -2.62
N PHE A 269 2.36 -23.97 -2.06
CA PHE A 269 1.38 -24.14 -0.99
C PHE A 269 0.22 -23.15 -1.17
N CYS A 270 -0.91 -23.40 -0.51
CA CYS A 270 -2.02 -22.43 -0.46
C CYS A 270 -1.99 -21.60 0.82
N ALA A 271 -2.36 -20.33 0.68
CA ALA A 271 -2.59 -19.43 1.80
C ALA A 271 -3.86 -18.63 1.53
N GLY A 272 -4.74 -18.53 2.52
CA GLY A 272 -6.05 -17.89 2.36
C GLY A 272 -7.05 -18.36 3.39
N VAL A 273 -8.14 -17.62 3.53
CA VAL A 273 -9.25 -18.01 4.41
C VAL A 273 -10.32 -18.71 3.57
N THR A 274 -10.66 -19.94 3.95
CA THR A 274 -11.58 -20.79 3.17
C THR A 274 -13.00 -20.24 3.08
N THR A 275 -13.42 -19.38 4.01
CA THR A 275 -14.72 -18.68 3.99
C THR A 275 -14.78 -17.52 3.00
N GLY A 276 -13.67 -17.17 2.33
CA GLY A 276 -13.58 -16.00 1.47
C GLY A 276 -13.38 -14.71 2.26
N GLY A 277 -13.24 -13.59 1.55
CA GLY A 277 -13.00 -12.25 2.12
C GLY A 277 -11.52 -11.93 2.38
N LYS A 278 -10.63 -12.93 2.43
CA LYS A 278 -9.16 -12.77 2.58
C LYS A 278 -8.40 -13.74 1.68
N ASP A 279 -7.79 -13.19 0.63
CA ASP A 279 -6.99 -13.87 -0.39
C ASP A 279 -5.98 -12.92 -1.09
N THR A 280 -4.93 -13.47 -1.70
CA THR A 280 -3.97 -12.69 -2.49
C THR A 280 -4.52 -12.54 -3.92
N CYS A 281 -4.92 -11.33 -4.31
CA CYS A 281 -5.62 -11.07 -5.58
C CYS A 281 -4.66 -10.73 -6.75
N GLN A 282 -5.22 -10.59 -7.96
CA GLN A 282 -4.52 -10.16 -9.18
C GLN A 282 -3.70 -8.89 -8.95
N GLY A 283 -2.45 -8.90 -9.44
CA GLY A 283 -1.51 -7.80 -9.30
C GLY A 283 -0.70 -7.80 -7.99
N ASN A 284 -0.86 -8.80 -7.13
CA ASN A 284 0.12 -9.07 -6.07
C ASN A 284 1.22 -10.02 -6.50
N SER A 285 1.14 -10.71 -7.64
CA SER A 285 2.15 -11.68 -8.09
C SER A 285 3.58 -11.19 -7.80
N GLY A 286 4.40 -12.03 -7.17
CA GLY A 286 5.74 -11.65 -6.71
C GLY A 286 5.81 -10.96 -5.35
N SER A 287 4.69 -10.60 -4.73
CA SER A 287 4.68 -10.00 -3.39
C SER A 287 5.03 -11.04 -2.31
N PRO A 288 5.71 -10.62 -1.24
CA PRO A 288 6.16 -11.54 -0.20
C PRO A 288 5.02 -11.98 0.71
N LEU A 289 5.03 -13.28 1.00
CA LEU A 289 4.28 -13.93 2.05
C LEU A 289 5.27 -14.35 3.13
N MET A 290 5.12 -13.83 4.34
CA MET A 290 6.13 -13.92 5.40
C MET A 290 5.53 -14.35 6.73
N THR A 291 6.38 -14.82 7.63
CA THR A 291 5.99 -15.14 9.00
C THR A 291 7.07 -14.67 9.96
N CYS A 292 6.66 -14.36 11.19
CA CYS A 292 7.58 -13.96 12.24
C CYS A 292 7.97 -15.18 13.06
N VAL A 293 9.26 -15.54 13.04
CA VAL A 293 9.84 -16.65 13.79
C VAL A 293 10.95 -16.09 14.66
N ASN A 294 10.89 -16.30 15.97
CA ASN A 294 11.87 -15.80 16.93
C ASN A 294 12.16 -14.29 16.78
N ASN A 295 11.10 -13.50 16.55
CA ASN A 295 11.18 -12.04 16.38
C ASN A 295 11.91 -11.58 15.09
N CYS A 296 12.09 -12.49 14.12
CA CYS A 296 12.60 -12.22 12.78
C CYS A 296 11.51 -12.45 11.72
N TRP A 297 11.40 -11.54 10.75
CA TRP A 297 10.52 -11.74 9.60
C TRP A 297 11.22 -12.59 8.54
N VAL A 298 10.63 -13.75 8.23
CA VAL A 298 11.16 -14.73 7.28
C VAL A 298 10.23 -14.87 6.09
N LEU A 299 10.78 -14.86 4.88
CA LEU A 299 10.05 -15.07 3.64
C LEU A 299 9.60 -16.53 3.53
N ALA A 300 8.30 -16.78 3.69
CA ALA A 300 7.70 -18.11 3.55
C ALA A 300 7.47 -18.47 2.07
N GLY A 301 7.02 -17.49 1.28
CA GLY A 301 6.64 -17.68 -0.11
C GLY A 301 6.48 -16.36 -0.85
N THR A 302 6.25 -16.43 -2.16
CA THR A 302 5.70 -15.33 -2.95
C THR A 302 4.35 -15.73 -3.49
N THR A 303 3.46 -14.75 -3.61
CA THR A 303 2.19 -14.94 -4.30
C THR A 303 2.47 -15.20 -5.78
N SER A 304 1.90 -16.26 -6.37
CA SER A 304 2.16 -16.63 -7.77
C SER A 304 0.88 -16.54 -8.60
N VAL A 305 0.00 -17.53 -8.49
CA VAL A 305 -1.26 -17.64 -9.26
C VAL A 305 -2.42 -18.00 -8.35
N GLY A 306 -3.63 -17.53 -8.66
CA GLY A 306 -4.86 -17.86 -7.95
C GLY A 306 -6.06 -17.83 -8.90
N ILE A 307 -7.14 -18.53 -8.54
CA ILE A 307 -8.42 -18.51 -9.26
C ILE A 307 -9.41 -17.73 -8.41
N GLY A 308 -9.93 -16.62 -8.94
CA GLY A 308 -10.76 -15.69 -8.18
C GLY A 308 -9.94 -14.78 -7.26
N CYS A 309 -10.62 -13.84 -6.60
CA CYS A 309 -10.05 -13.02 -5.55
C CYS A 309 -10.98 -13.03 -4.35
N ALA A 310 -10.49 -13.51 -3.21
CA ALA A 310 -11.24 -13.56 -1.95
C ALA A 310 -12.54 -14.37 -2.04
N GLN A 311 -12.60 -15.30 -3.00
CA GLN A 311 -13.75 -16.17 -3.21
C GLN A 311 -13.75 -17.30 -2.19
N ALA A 312 -14.88 -17.53 -1.54
CA ALA A 312 -15.04 -18.66 -0.63
C ALA A 312 -14.73 -19.98 -1.36
N GLY A 313 -13.90 -20.83 -0.74
CA GLY A 313 -13.47 -22.10 -1.31
C GLY A 313 -12.27 -22.06 -2.26
N TYR A 314 -11.73 -20.88 -2.61
CA TYR A 314 -10.61 -20.75 -3.55
C TYR A 314 -9.44 -19.95 -2.95
N PRO A 315 -8.57 -20.58 -2.13
CA PRO A 315 -7.37 -19.92 -1.61
C PRO A 315 -6.30 -19.74 -2.69
N GLY A 316 -5.55 -18.63 -2.66
CA GLY A 316 -4.45 -18.35 -3.58
C GLY A 316 -3.28 -19.35 -3.50
N ARG A 317 -2.64 -19.63 -4.64
CA ARG A 317 -1.44 -20.48 -4.72
C ARG A 317 -0.18 -19.63 -4.61
N CYS A 318 0.66 -20.02 -3.67
CA CYS A 318 1.93 -19.39 -3.36
C CYS A 318 3.09 -20.35 -3.67
N LEU A 319 4.25 -19.79 -4.00
CA LEU A 319 5.49 -20.55 -4.14
C LEU A 319 6.10 -20.82 -2.77
N CYS A 320 6.68 -22.01 -2.59
CA CYS A 320 7.39 -22.39 -1.37
C CYS A 320 8.90 -22.13 -1.51
N PHE A 321 9.46 -21.20 -0.73
CA PHE A 321 10.88 -20.83 -0.86
C PHE A 321 11.86 -21.75 -0.15
N SER A 322 11.43 -22.47 0.89
CA SER A 322 12.29 -23.39 1.65
C SER A 322 12.99 -24.44 0.75
N ILE A 323 12.44 -24.72 -0.44
CA ILE A 323 12.89 -25.77 -1.36
C ILE A 323 13.59 -25.19 -2.62
N GLN A 324 13.38 -23.91 -2.96
CA GLN A 324 13.76 -23.35 -4.28
C GLN A 324 15.07 -22.52 -4.29
N VAL A 325 15.55 -22.05 -3.13
CA VAL A 325 16.63 -21.03 -3.07
C VAL A 325 18.03 -21.57 -3.42
N LYS A 326 18.27 -22.89 -3.28
CA LYS A 326 19.61 -23.50 -3.48
C LYS A 326 20.17 -23.33 -4.91
N ASN A 327 19.29 -23.25 -5.91
CA ASN A 327 19.70 -23.34 -7.32
C ASN A 327 19.83 -21.98 -8.02
N LEU A 328 19.55 -20.87 -7.32
CA LEU A 328 19.50 -19.53 -7.93
C LEU A 328 20.65 -18.62 -7.50
N ILE A 329 21.30 -18.92 -6.37
CA ILE A 329 22.34 -18.09 -5.79
C ILE A 329 23.62 -18.93 -5.71
N PRO A 330 24.68 -18.63 -6.47
CA PRO A 330 26.02 -18.89 -5.98
C PRO A 330 26.17 -17.93 -4.80
N LEU A 331 25.85 -18.40 -3.59
CA LEU A 331 26.28 -17.72 -2.38
C LEU A 331 27.79 -17.88 -2.40
N GLU A 332 28.50 -16.93 -3.02
CA GLU A 332 29.93 -16.84 -2.86
C GLU A 332 30.21 -16.87 -1.36
N ASN A 333 31.15 -17.74 -0.97
CA ASN A 333 31.63 -17.91 0.39
C ASN A 333 32.18 -16.59 0.93
N ASN A 334 31.29 -15.71 1.37
CA ASN A 334 31.66 -14.58 2.20
C ASN A 334 31.52 -15.06 3.63
N ASN A 335 32.68 -15.42 4.18
CA ASN A 335 32.96 -15.62 5.59
C ASN A 335 31.99 -14.80 6.46
N GLU A 336 31.30 -15.49 7.37
CA GLU A 336 30.75 -14.99 8.63
C GLU A 336 30.56 -13.46 8.69
N GLY A 337 29.45 -12.92 8.13
CA GLY A 337 29.21 -11.48 8.26
C GLY A 337 27.94 -10.87 7.67
N GLN A 338 27.35 -11.40 6.59
CA GLN A 338 26.24 -10.70 5.89
C GLN A 338 24.82 -11.25 6.13
N LEU A 339 24.67 -12.43 6.74
CA LEU A 339 23.36 -12.94 7.20
C LEU A 339 22.85 -12.25 8.49
N SER A 340 23.65 -11.34 9.07
CA SER A 340 23.35 -10.59 10.30
C SER A 340 22.43 -9.37 10.10
N LEU A 341 22.11 -9.01 8.85
CA LEU A 341 21.33 -7.82 8.49
C LEU A 341 19.90 -8.12 8.01
N CYS A 342 19.44 -9.36 8.15
CA CYS A 342 18.07 -9.72 7.83
C CYS A 342 17.14 -9.32 9.00
N ALA A 343 15.91 -8.90 8.68
CA ALA A 343 15.03 -8.16 9.59
C ALA A 343 14.69 -8.91 10.89
N ASN A 344 15.46 -8.63 11.94
CA ASN A 344 14.95 -8.55 13.30
C ASN A 344 13.96 -7.38 13.37
N THR A 345 12.99 -7.44 14.28
CA THR A 345 12.19 -6.27 14.68
C THR A 345 13.10 -5.21 15.33
N MET A 346 13.99 -4.59 14.56
CA MET A 346 14.55 -3.32 14.94
C MET A 346 13.41 -2.33 14.81
N ASN A 347 12.85 -2.01 15.97
CA ASN A 347 12.14 -0.78 16.28
C ASN A 347 12.42 0.30 15.21
N PHE A 348 11.45 0.54 14.33
CA PHE A 348 11.33 1.82 13.64
C PHE A 348 10.85 2.87 14.65
N HIS A 349 11.61 3.04 15.73
CA HIS A 349 11.52 4.17 16.65
C HIS A 349 12.90 4.81 16.68
N ILE A 350 13.10 5.82 15.83
CA ILE A 350 13.62 7.15 16.19
C ILE A 350 12.98 8.15 15.23
#